data_AF-A0A416W0W3-F1
#
_entry.id   AF-A0A416W0W3-F1
#
_cell.length_a   1.000
_cell.length_b   1.000
_cell.length_c   1.000
_cell.angle_alpha   90.00
_cell.angle_beta   90.00
_cell.angle_gamma   90.00
#
_symmetry.space_group_name_H-M   'P 1'
#
loop_
_entity.id
_entity.type
_entity.pdbx_description
1 polymer ?
#
loop_
_entity_poly.entity_id
_entity_poly.type
_entity_poly.pdbx_seq_one_letter_code
_entity_poly.pdbx_strand_id
1 'polypeptide(L)' 'MRYSLKELRARKGLSQLETAEKLGVSVQTYNAWEADFGMVKVRNAVKIANLFGVKVDDIFFNIEPENNSSK' A
#
# COMPACT_ATOMS: atom_id res chain seq x y z
N MET A 1 5.18 13.72 5.31
CA MET A 1 4.66 12.72 6.28
C MET A 1 4.54 11.40 5.53
N ARG A 2 4.81 10.26 6.17
CA ARG A 2 4.57 8.95 5.55
C ARG A 2 3.43 8.23 6.27
N TYR A 3 2.50 7.66 5.52
CA TYR A 3 1.32 6.97 6.00
C TYR A 3 1.40 5.48 5.67
N SER A 4 0.96 4.63 6.60
CA SER A 4 0.71 3.22 6.28
C SER A 4 -0.65 3.07 5.57
N LEU A 5 -0.82 2.00 4.80
CA LEU A 5 -2.12 1.69 4.19
C LEU A 5 -3.22 1.49 5.22
N LYS A 6 -2.89 0.85 6.34
CA LYS A 6 -3.81 0.65 7.47
C LYS A 6 -4.31 1.98 8.03
N GLU A 7 -3.43 2.97 8.14
CA GLU A 7 -3.80 4.31 8.61
C GLU A 7 -4.69 5.04 7.59
N LEU A 8 -4.31 5.04 6.31
CA LEU A 8 -5.11 5.67 5.25
C LEU A 8 -6.51 5.06 5.16
N ARG A 9 -6.59 3.74 5.30
CA ARG A 9 -7.85 3.01 5.36
C ARG A 9 -8.69 3.39 6.58
N ALA A 10 -8.09 3.42 7.77
CA ALA A 10 -8.78 3.80 9.01
C ALA A 10 -9.32 5.25 8.94
N ARG A 11 -8.57 6.18 8.36
CA ARG A 11 -9.01 7.57 8.12
C ARG A 11 -10.24 7.67 7.21
N LYS A 12 -10.43 6.71 6.30
CA LYS A 12 -11.61 6.61 5.43
C LYS A 12 -12.75 5.77 6.04
N GLY A 13 -12.54 5.15 7.21
CA GLY A 13 -13.52 4.26 7.83
C GLY A 13 -13.77 2.96 7.07
N LEU A 14 -12.80 2.51 6.25
CA LEU A 14 -12.97 1.33 5.39
C LEU A 14 -12.42 0.05 6.05
N SER A 15 -13.04 -1.09 5.74
CA SER A 15 -12.46 -2.41 6.00
C SER A 15 -11.46 -2.82 4.92
N GLN A 16 -10.65 -3.85 5.19
CA GLN A 16 -9.72 -4.41 4.20
C GLN A 16 -10.47 -4.94 2.97
N LEU A 17 -11.66 -5.53 3.18
CA LEU A 17 -12.52 -6.02 2.11
C LEU A 17 -12.98 -4.87 1.20
N GLU A 18 -13.61 -3.84 1.77
CA GLU A 18 -14.10 -2.69 0.99
C GLU A 18 -12.99 -1.96 0.24
N THR A 19 -11.79 -1.90 0.84
CA THR A 19 -10.64 -1.27 0.19
C THR A 19 -10.13 -2.11 -0.98
N ALA A 20 -10.06 -3.43 -0.81
CA ALA A 20 -9.67 -4.35 -1.87
C ALA A 20 -10.66 -4.29 -3.06
N GLU A 21 -11.96 -4.27 -2.78
CA GLU A 21 -13.02 -4.11 -3.79
C GLU A 21 -12.86 -2.79 -4.56
N LYS A 22 -12.65 -1.67 -3.86
CA LYS A 22 -12.42 -0.35 -4.50
C LYS A 22 -11.16 -0.30 -5.35
N LEU A 23 -10.13 -1.08 -5.00
CA LEU A 23 -8.88 -1.17 -5.76
C LEU A 23 -8.93 -2.21 -6.89
N GLY A 24 -9.97 -3.06 -6.91
CA GLY A 24 -10.12 -4.16 -7.86
C GLY A 24 -9.08 -5.28 -7.65
N VAL A 25 -8.78 -5.60 -6.39
CA VAL A 25 -7.84 -6.67 -6.01
C VAL A 25 -8.48 -7.61 -4.98
N SER A 26 -7.85 -8.75 -4.72
CA SER A 26 -8.33 -9.63 -3.64
C SER A 26 -8.01 -9.04 -2.27
N VAL A 27 -8.82 -9.39 -1.25
CA VAL A 27 -8.56 -9.01 0.14
C VAL A 27 -7.19 -9.48 0.61
N GLN A 28 -6.76 -10.67 0.16
CA GLN A 28 -5.44 -11.23 0.45
C GLN A 28 -4.32 -10.35 -0.12
N THR A 29 -4.46 -9.89 -1.37
CA THR A 29 -3.52 -8.95 -1.99
C THR A 29 -3.44 -7.65 -1.19
N TYR A 30 -4.58 -7.08 -0.80
CA TYR A 30 -4.60 -5.85 0.00
C TYR A 30 -3.97 -6.05 1.39
N ASN A 31 -4.27 -7.16 2.06
CA ASN A 31 -3.67 -7.50 3.36
C ASN A 31 -2.15 -7.64 3.27
N ALA A 32 -1.63 -8.29 2.21
CA ALA A 32 -0.20 -8.37 1.96
C ALA A 32 0.44 -6.99 1.78
N TRP A 33 -0.25 -6.06 1.09
CA TRP A 33 0.23 -4.68 0.92
C TRP A 33 0.23 -3.85 2.20
N GLU A 34 -0.68 -4.11 3.15
CA GLU A 34 -0.64 -3.47 4.47
C GLU A 34 0.58 -3.95 5.29
N ALA A 35 1.00 -5.21 5.10
CA ALA A 35 2.16 -5.78 5.78
C ALA A 35 3.49 -5.36 5.13
N ASP A 36 3.55 -5.36 3.80
CA ASP A 36 4.73 -4.97 3.03
C ASP A 36 4.30 -4.24 1.73
N PHE A 37 4.53 -2.93 1.71
CA PHE A 37 4.21 -2.10 0.55
C PHE A 37 5.27 -2.20 -0.56
N GLY A 38 6.45 -2.77 -0.28
CA GLY A 38 7.55 -2.91 -1.25
C GLY A 38 7.18 -3.77 -2.46
N MET A 39 6.26 -4.72 -2.29
CA MET A 39 5.76 -5.57 -3.39
C MET A 39 4.72 -4.89 -4.29
N VAL A 40 4.26 -3.67 -3.97
CA VAL A 40 3.20 -3.00 -4.72
C VAL A 40 3.76 -2.41 -6.01
N LYS A 41 3.31 -2.95 -7.15
CA LYS A 41 3.64 -2.38 -8.46
C LYS A 41 3.19 -0.93 -8.56
N VAL A 42 3.98 -0.09 -9.24
CA VAL A 42 3.73 1.36 -9.44
C VAL A 42 2.28 1.66 -9.85
N ARG A 43 1.72 0.90 -10.79
CA ARG A 43 0.32 1.06 -11.23
C ARG A 43 -0.68 1.00 -10.06
N ASN A 44 -0.47 0.07 -9.12
CA ASN A 44 -1.34 -0.09 -7.96
C ASN A 44 -1.04 0.96 -6.89
N ALA A 45 0.22 1.36 -6.73
CA ALA A 45 0.58 2.47 -5.83
C ALA A 45 -0.14 3.77 -6.24
N VAL A 46 -0.22 4.05 -7.54
CA VAL A 46 -0.99 5.20 -8.07
C VAL A 46 -2.49 5.06 -7.79
N LYS A 47 -3.08 3.87 -7.96
CA LYS A 47 -4.50 3.63 -7.61
C LYS A 47 -4.78 3.87 -6.14
N ILE A 48 -3.89 3.40 -5.27
CA ILE A 48 -3.97 3.56 -3.82
C ILE A 48 -3.88 5.04 -3.44
N ALA A 49 -2.90 5.75 -3.99
CA ALA A 49 -2.73 7.18 -3.79
C ALA A 49 -4.00 7.96 -4.18
N ASN A 50 -4.59 7.63 -5.34
CA ASN A 50 -5.84 8.24 -5.81
C ASN A 50 -7.03 7.90 -4.89
N LEU A 51 -7.18 6.65 -4.46
CA LEU A 51 -8.26 6.23 -3.56
C LEU A 51 -8.22 7.00 -2.23
N PHE A 52 -7.02 7.19 -1.68
CA PHE A 52 -6.84 7.83 -0.37
C PHE A 52 -6.67 9.34 -0.45
N GLY A 53 -6.41 9.90 -1.63
CA GLY A 53 -6.21 11.35 -1.83
C GLY A 53 -4.85 11.82 -1.30
N VAL A 54 -3.82 11.01 -1.47
CA VAL A 54 -2.44 11.30 -1.03
C VAL A 54 -1.48 11.17 -2.22
N LYS A 55 -0.23 11.64 -2.09
CA LYS A 55 0.80 11.35 -3.11
C LYS A 55 1.36 9.95 -2.89
N VAL A 56 1.89 9.34 -3.96
CA VAL A 56 2.57 8.04 -3.86
C VAL A 56 3.76 8.10 -2.87
N ASP A 57 4.53 9.18 -2.90
CA ASP A 57 5.63 9.46 -1.95
C ASP A 57 5.21 9.59 -0.48
N ASP A 58 3.93 9.88 -0.23
CA ASP A 58 3.39 9.97 1.13
C ASP A 58 3.07 8.57 1.71
N ILE A 59 3.19 7.49 0.93
CA ILE A 59 2.92 6.12 1.39
C ILE A 59 4.23 5.50 1.89
N PHE A 60 4.20 4.82 3.05
CA PHE A 60 5.38 4.21 3.63
C PHE A 60 5.83 2.99 2.83
N PHE A 61 7.01 3.08 2.23
CA PHE A 61 7.72 1.94 1.64
C PHE A 61 8.70 1.41 2.69
N ASN A 62 8.50 0.18 3.18
CA ASN A 62 9.54 -0.51 3.95
C ASN A 62 10.57 -1.09 2.98
N ILE A 63 11.30 -0.20 2.29
CA ILE A 63 12.42 -0.61 1.44
C ILE A 63 13.55 -0.92 2.42
N GLU A 64 13.62 -2.15 2.93
CA GLU A 64 14.90 -2.61 3.44
C GLU A 64 15.83 -2.64 2.22
N PRO A 65 16.99 -1.93 2.25
CA PRO A 65 17.93 -2.04 1.17
C PRO A 65 18.32 -3.52 1.07
N GLU A 66 18.05 -4.11 -0.09
CA GLU A 66 18.61 -5.38 -0.48
C GLU A 66 20.13 -5.25 -0.37
N ASN A 67 20.70 -5.79 0.71
CA ASN A 67 22.14 -5.97 0.83
C ASN A 67 22.54 -6.92 -0.30
N ASN A 68 22.95 -6.35 -1.43
CA ASN A 68 23.64 -7.05 -2.50
C ASN A 68 25.01 -7.49 -1.97
N SER A 69 25.02 -8.47 -1.07
CA SER A 69 26.20 -9.28 -0.80
C SER A 69 26.33 -10.24 -1.96
N SER A 70 27.02 -9.77 -3.01
CA SER A 70 27.68 -10.66 -3.94
C SER A 70 28.52 -11.67 -3.15
N LYS A 71 28.22 -12.95 -3.34
CA LYS A 71 29.21 -14.02 -3.32
C LYS A 71 28.97 -14.90 -4.53
#